data_AF-A0A5R8ZWC9-F1
#
_entry.id   AF-A0A5R8ZWC9-F1
#
_cell.length_a   1.000
_cell.length_b   1.000
_cell.length_c   1.000
_cell.angle_alpha   90.00
_cell.angle_beta   90.00
_cell.angle_gamma   90.00
#
_symmetry.space_group_name_H-M   'P 1'
#
loop_
_entity.id
_entity.type
_entity.pdbx_description
1 polymer ?
#
loop_
_entity_poly.entity_id
_entity_poly.type
_entity_poly.pdbx_seq_one_letter_code
_entity_poly.pdbx_strand_id
1 'polypeptide(L)'
;MTSPDSTYAKPFLTVPEQIRRLRSRGMDCGDDAYAADVLERYGYYRLSGYWHLYRERPAPPEPQFDEDGREVRLDTFVPGANLAHVVALYEFDHGVRVRLGDVLSGIETAFRFYVGHRLGRVDKFAHRKPEILGAMREVEQHLLVRAWGALSRRPQSPRAAPTKAYREWLEEYDRHERRARGDFVAHFRQKYGPHLPIWVATEVMSFGVLSNLYGLMRQSDQEILAARFQVRAADGRGDRGALGNWLNSLRNVRNICAHYGRVWNRAFDVLLDAPGQARKNDDDLLARLTDDGTKNRLYGVLLVMRYLMLSIEPENIDVVDLVDFIERRSHALGFGMAQLGFPDDWKENPIWGRTFVLDRSPMLAASLLDRTDCLSAPKAREALTTAEPSRVDGSRTPAQLTAAKRAAQKSLLRTYLKYRVVIEVELGETKFYPAFQFRDGKIIDALAEVNKELVARCEDADPAKVARALLDWWQTPHPGLPGAAGGKDRSPLDLLWDVSEYEFEAAVREAGALSSFVVPERRG
;
A
#
# COMPACT_ATOMS: atom_id res chain seq x y z
N MET A 1 -40.74 -20.88 22.27
CA MET A 1 -39.68 -19.91 21.94
C MET A 1 -38.49 -20.26 22.80
N THR A 2 -37.43 -20.82 22.23
CA THR A 2 -36.18 -21.04 22.94
C THR A 2 -35.62 -19.68 23.31
N SER A 3 -35.62 -19.35 24.61
CA SER A 3 -34.81 -18.24 25.09
C SER A 3 -33.38 -18.49 24.57
N PRO A 4 -32.70 -17.50 24.00
CA PRO A 4 -31.27 -17.66 23.74
C PRO A 4 -30.60 -18.01 25.08
N ASP A 5 -29.63 -18.95 25.07
CA ASP A 5 -28.82 -19.31 26.23
C ASP A 5 -28.07 -18.07 26.74
N SER A 6 -28.75 -17.28 27.57
CA SER A 6 -28.27 -16.00 28.07
C SER A 6 -28.65 -15.86 29.52
N THR A 7 -27.65 -15.59 30.36
CA THR A 7 -27.83 -15.24 31.76
C THR A 7 -28.26 -13.78 31.95
N TYR A 8 -28.56 -13.05 30.86
CA TYR A 8 -28.96 -11.65 30.90
C TYR A 8 -30.37 -11.49 31.48
N ALA A 9 -30.45 -11.10 32.75
CA ALA A 9 -31.70 -10.89 33.48
C ALA A 9 -32.10 -9.41 33.65
N LYS A 10 -31.35 -8.46 33.05
CA LYS A 10 -31.63 -7.02 33.22
C LYS A 10 -32.89 -6.63 32.44
N PRO A 11 -33.87 -5.93 33.05
CA PRO A 11 -35.10 -5.55 32.37
C PRO A 11 -34.83 -4.47 31.31
N PHE A 12 -35.74 -4.37 30.34
CA PHE A 12 -35.83 -3.20 29.48
C PHE A 12 -36.12 -1.95 30.31
N LEU A 13 -35.48 -0.83 29.97
CA LEU A 13 -35.72 0.47 30.60
C LEU A 13 -36.23 1.45 29.54
N THR A 14 -37.37 2.09 29.82
CA THR A 14 -37.87 3.25 29.09
C THR A 14 -36.92 4.44 29.22
N VAL A 15 -37.03 5.44 28.33
CA VAL A 15 -36.17 6.64 28.37
C VAL A 15 -36.23 7.34 29.74
N PRO A 16 -37.41 7.60 30.36
CA PRO A 16 -37.46 8.15 31.71
C PRO A 16 -36.77 7.28 32.77
N GLU A 17 -36.85 5.95 32.67
CA GLU A 17 -36.16 5.03 33.58
C GLU A 17 -34.64 5.05 33.39
N GLN A 18 -34.17 5.19 32.15
CA GLN A 18 -32.76 5.37 31.83
C GLN A 18 -32.22 6.67 32.43
N ILE A 19 -32.95 7.78 32.30
CA ILE A 19 -32.60 9.08 32.91
C ILE A 19 -32.51 8.95 34.43
N ARG A 20 -33.54 8.37 35.07
CA ARG A 20 -33.54 8.11 36.52
C ARG A 20 -32.33 7.29 36.95
N ARG A 21 -31.96 6.27 36.17
CA ARG A 21 -30.78 5.44 36.44
C ARG A 21 -29.46 6.19 36.31
N LEU A 22 -29.31 7.07 35.32
CA LEU A 22 -28.10 7.89 35.16
C LEU A 22 -27.95 8.85 36.33
N ARG A 23 -29.03 9.54 36.71
CA ARG A 23 -29.06 10.44 37.87
C ARG A 23 -28.81 9.72 39.18
N SER A 24 -29.41 8.55 39.40
CA SER A 24 -29.20 7.76 40.61
C SER A 24 -27.75 7.26 40.76
N ARG A 25 -26.98 7.26 39.66
CA ARG A 25 -25.55 6.91 39.64
C ARG A 25 -24.64 8.13 39.75
N GLY A 26 -25.19 9.34 39.88
CA GLY A 26 -24.43 10.58 40.07
C GLY A 26 -24.14 11.40 38.81
N MET A 27 -24.76 11.09 37.67
CA MET A 27 -24.61 11.91 36.45
C MET A 27 -25.63 13.05 36.42
N ASP A 28 -25.15 14.27 36.21
CA ASP A 28 -26.01 15.41 35.87
C ASP A 28 -26.53 15.24 34.43
N CYS A 29 -27.85 15.15 34.29
CA CYS A 29 -28.51 14.97 32.99
C CYS A 29 -29.16 16.25 32.47
N GLY A 30 -29.07 17.38 33.17
CA GLY A 30 -29.86 18.57 32.86
C GLY A 30 -31.36 18.35 33.11
N ASP A 31 -32.22 19.10 32.42
CA ASP A 31 -33.67 18.91 32.48
C ASP A 31 -34.14 17.63 31.76
N ASP A 32 -35.35 17.18 32.09
CA ASP A 32 -35.92 15.93 31.56
C ASP A 32 -36.12 15.95 30.04
N ALA A 33 -36.48 17.11 29.48
CA ALA A 33 -36.75 17.24 28.05
C ALA A 33 -35.45 17.10 27.24
N TYR A 34 -34.39 17.79 27.68
CA TYR A 34 -33.06 17.66 27.11
C TYR A 34 -32.54 16.22 27.21
N ALA A 35 -32.59 15.61 28.40
CA ALA A 35 -32.08 14.27 28.60
C ALA A 35 -32.83 13.22 27.76
N ALA A 36 -34.16 13.37 27.61
CA ALA A 36 -34.97 12.51 26.77
C ALA A 36 -34.59 12.65 25.29
N ASP A 37 -34.53 13.89 24.78
CA ASP A 37 -34.20 14.15 23.37
C ASP A 37 -32.82 13.59 22.99
N VAL A 38 -31.84 13.73 23.89
CA VAL A 38 -30.49 13.15 23.74
C VAL A 38 -30.53 11.62 23.68
N LEU A 39 -31.21 10.96 24.62
CA LEU A 39 -31.24 9.50 24.67
C LEU A 39 -32.05 8.89 23.53
N GLU A 40 -33.10 9.56 23.07
CA GLU A 40 -33.88 9.15 21.89
C GLU A 40 -33.07 9.32 20.60
N ARG A 41 -32.32 10.42 20.48
CA ARG A 41 -31.51 10.72 19.29
C ARG A 41 -30.29 9.80 19.15
N TYR A 42 -29.51 9.63 20.22
CA TYR A 42 -28.23 8.92 20.16
C TYR A 42 -28.31 7.48 20.66
N GLY A 43 -29.23 7.20 21.59
CA GLY A 43 -29.36 5.91 22.25
C GLY A 43 -28.44 5.75 23.47
N TYR A 44 -28.99 5.18 24.54
CA TYR A 44 -28.28 4.94 25.81
C TYR A 44 -26.97 4.17 25.63
N TYR A 45 -27.00 3.03 24.94
CA TYR A 45 -25.81 2.17 24.82
C TYR A 45 -24.71 2.81 23.96
N ARG A 46 -25.07 3.66 22.99
CA ARG A 46 -24.10 4.38 22.17
C ARG A 46 -23.33 5.40 22.99
N LEU A 47 -24.05 6.25 23.73
CA LEU A 47 -23.43 7.23 24.63
C LEU A 47 -22.72 6.55 25.81
N SER A 48 -23.12 5.32 26.17
CA SER A 48 -22.45 4.57 27.22
C SER A 48 -21.00 4.25 26.97
N GLY A 49 -20.60 4.14 25.71
CA GLY A 49 -19.19 4.05 25.35
C GLY A 49 -18.38 5.28 25.81
N TYR A 50 -18.98 6.46 25.88
CA TYR A 50 -18.25 7.71 26.18
C TYR A 50 -18.25 8.00 27.67
N TRP A 51 -19.39 7.88 28.35
CA TRP A 51 -19.44 8.11 29.81
C TRP A 51 -18.82 6.99 30.64
N HIS A 52 -18.52 5.82 30.06
CA HIS A 52 -17.85 4.74 30.78
C HIS A 52 -16.52 5.17 31.42
N LEU A 53 -15.80 6.10 30.76
CA LEU A 53 -14.53 6.64 31.25
C LEU A 53 -14.69 7.60 32.45
N TYR A 54 -15.90 8.11 32.67
CA TYR A 54 -16.27 9.01 33.76
C TYR A 54 -16.89 8.25 34.95
N ARG A 55 -16.82 6.92 34.95
CA ARG A 55 -17.16 6.10 36.11
C ARG A 55 -16.03 6.11 37.12
N GLU A 56 -16.40 6.10 38.39
CA GLU A 56 -15.45 5.99 39.50
C GLU A 56 -14.62 4.71 39.37
N ARG A 57 -13.40 4.75 39.89
CA ARG A 57 -12.55 3.58 40.04
C ARG A 57 -12.65 3.06 41.47
N PRO A 58 -12.43 1.76 41.71
CA PRO A 58 -12.23 1.23 43.05
C PRO A 58 -11.17 2.04 43.82
N ALA A 59 -11.46 2.37 45.08
CA ALA A 59 -10.52 3.07 45.94
C ALA A 59 -9.45 2.07 46.44
N PRO A 60 -8.17 2.47 46.53
CA PRO A 60 -7.15 1.63 47.16
C PRO A 60 -7.61 1.18 48.57
N PRO A 61 -7.42 -0.10 48.96
CA PRO A 61 -6.53 -1.10 48.36
C PRO A 61 -7.16 -1.96 47.24
N GLU A 62 -8.40 -1.71 46.83
CA GLU A 62 -9.04 -2.51 45.79
C GLU A 62 -8.30 -2.38 44.45
N PRO A 63 -8.16 -3.48 43.68
CA PRO A 63 -7.46 -3.46 42.41
C PRO A 63 -8.21 -2.60 41.39
N GLN A 64 -7.50 -1.64 40.78
CA GLN A 64 -8.03 -0.78 39.72
C GLN A 64 -7.96 -1.40 38.33
N PHE A 65 -7.32 -2.58 38.21
CA PHE A 65 -7.17 -3.34 36.98
C PHE A 65 -7.57 -4.80 37.23
N ASP A 66 -8.23 -5.42 36.26
CA ASP A 66 -8.54 -6.85 36.28
C ASP A 66 -7.33 -7.71 35.86
N GLU A 67 -7.49 -9.04 35.89
CA GLU A 67 -6.42 -10.01 35.53
C GLU A 67 -5.97 -9.88 34.07
N ASP A 68 -6.82 -9.33 33.19
CA ASP A 68 -6.52 -9.04 31.79
C ASP A 68 -5.86 -7.65 31.60
N GLY A 69 -5.61 -6.92 32.69
CA GLY A 69 -5.04 -5.57 32.67
C GLY A 69 -6.03 -4.48 32.23
N ARG A 70 -7.34 -4.74 32.23
CA ARG A 70 -8.37 -3.74 31.90
C ARG A 70 -8.74 -2.94 33.14
N GLU A 71 -8.97 -1.64 32.95
CA GLU A 71 -9.41 -0.78 34.04
C GLU A 71 -10.77 -1.20 34.60
N VAL A 72 -10.83 -1.40 35.92
CA VAL A 72 -12.07 -1.66 36.65
C VAL A 72 -12.79 -0.34 36.88
N ARG A 73 -14.06 -0.28 36.47
CA ARG A 73 -14.93 0.89 36.59
C ARG A 73 -16.19 0.53 37.35
N LEU A 74 -16.52 1.33 38.36
CA LEU A 74 -17.73 1.19 39.16
C LEU A 74 -18.98 1.60 38.36
N ASP A 75 -20.15 1.39 38.96
CA ASP A 75 -21.42 1.78 38.34
C ASP A 75 -21.79 3.25 38.58
N THR A 76 -21.15 3.90 39.55
CA THR A 76 -21.26 5.31 39.92
C THR A 76 -20.34 6.19 39.08
N PHE A 77 -20.74 7.45 38.89
CA PHE A 77 -19.99 8.45 38.13
C PHE A 77 -19.16 9.34 39.04
N VAL A 78 -18.02 9.80 38.52
CA VAL A 78 -17.19 10.79 39.22
C VAL A 78 -17.97 12.10 39.41
N PRO A 79 -17.72 12.86 40.49
CA PRO A 79 -18.35 14.17 40.70
C PRO A 79 -18.19 15.10 39.49
N GLY A 80 -19.28 15.74 39.06
CA GLY A 80 -19.29 16.65 37.91
C GLY A 80 -19.45 15.96 36.54
N ALA A 81 -19.59 14.64 36.50
CA ALA A 81 -19.96 13.93 35.27
C ALA A 81 -21.33 14.43 34.76
N ASN A 82 -21.36 14.94 33.53
CA ASN A 82 -22.55 15.53 32.96
C ASN A 82 -22.84 15.01 31.54
N LEU A 83 -24.12 14.84 31.22
CA LEU A 83 -24.59 14.28 29.95
C LEU A 83 -24.23 15.18 28.76
N ALA A 84 -24.27 16.51 28.93
CA ALA A 84 -23.92 17.47 27.88
C ALA A 84 -22.47 17.33 27.40
N HIS A 85 -21.54 17.10 28.32
CA HIS A 85 -20.14 16.84 28.02
C HIS A 85 -19.95 15.52 27.28
N VAL A 86 -20.70 14.48 27.67
CA VAL A 86 -20.69 13.19 26.97
C VAL A 86 -21.18 13.34 25.53
N VAL A 87 -22.24 14.12 25.31
CA VAL A 87 -22.71 14.45 23.96
C VAL A 87 -21.64 15.23 23.19
N ALA A 88 -20.97 16.20 23.82
CA ALA A 88 -19.91 16.98 23.17
C ALA A 88 -18.70 16.11 22.74
N LEU A 89 -18.35 15.09 23.52
CA LEU A 89 -17.36 14.07 23.16
C LEU A 89 -17.83 13.19 21.99
N TYR A 90 -19.09 12.76 22.02
CA TYR A 90 -19.69 11.98 20.93
C TYR A 90 -19.65 12.73 19.60
N GLU A 91 -20.03 14.00 19.60
CA GLU A 91 -20.03 14.87 18.42
C GLU A 91 -18.61 15.19 17.93
N PHE A 92 -17.67 15.41 18.86
CA PHE A 92 -16.26 15.51 18.52
C PHE A 92 -15.77 14.25 17.80
N ASP A 93 -16.06 13.07 18.36
CA ASP A 93 -15.63 11.80 17.81
C ASP A 93 -16.28 11.50 16.45
N HIS A 94 -17.52 11.98 16.25
CA HIS A 94 -18.16 12.00 14.93
C HIS A 94 -17.37 12.86 13.94
N GLY A 95 -16.99 14.07 14.34
CA GLY A 95 -16.15 14.96 13.53
C GLY A 95 -14.79 14.36 13.16
N VAL A 96 -14.19 13.56 14.05
CA VAL A 96 -12.96 12.78 13.77
C VAL A 96 -13.24 11.68 12.77
N ARG A 97 -14.30 10.86 12.96
CA ARG A 97 -14.66 9.77 12.04
C ARG A 97 -14.90 10.25 10.61
N VAL A 98 -15.59 11.38 10.44
CA VAL A 98 -15.88 11.94 9.11
C VAL A 98 -14.58 12.28 8.38
N ARG A 99 -13.66 12.99 9.04
CA ARG A 99 -12.36 13.37 8.47
C ARG A 99 -11.43 12.17 8.24
N LEU A 100 -11.43 11.20 9.16
CA LEU A 100 -10.73 9.93 8.96
C LEU A 100 -11.25 9.22 7.71
N GLY A 101 -12.57 9.16 7.53
CA GLY A 101 -13.21 8.52 6.39
C GLY A 101 -12.81 9.15 5.06
N ASP A 102 -12.67 10.47 5.01
CA ASP A 102 -12.24 11.20 3.81
C ASP A 102 -10.80 10.85 3.40
N VAL A 103 -9.86 10.96 4.33
CA VAL A 103 -8.46 10.56 4.11
C VAL A 103 -8.34 9.08 3.74
N LEU A 104 -9.06 8.20 4.45
CA LEU A 104 -9.07 6.76 4.16
C LEU A 104 -9.57 6.48 2.74
N SER A 105 -10.53 7.26 2.24
CA SER A 105 -11.05 7.12 0.88
C SER A 105 -10.00 7.46 -0.17
N GLY A 106 -9.18 8.48 0.07
CA GLY A 106 -8.02 8.81 -0.78
C GLY A 106 -7.00 7.67 -0.85
N ILE A 107 -6.61 7.12 0.31
CA ILE A 107 -5.69 5.99 0.41
C ILE A 107 -6.26 4.75 -0.30
N GLU A 108 -7.53 4.42 -0.06
CA GLU A 108 -8.20 3.27 -0.64
C GLU A 108 -8.28 3.38 -2.18
N THR A 109 -8.62 4.56 -2.70
CA THR A 109 -8.72 4.82 -4.15
C THR A 109 -7.36 4.67 -4.83
N ALA A 110 -6.30 5.26 -4.26
CA ALA A 110 -4.96 5.12 -4.78
C ALA A 110 -4.52 3.64 -4.80
N PHE A 111 -4.83 2.90 -3.72
CA PHE A 111 -4.45 1.49 -3.61
C PHE A 111 -5.20 0.61 -4.63
N ARG A 112 -6.48 0.88 -4.91
CA ARG A 112 -7.26 0.21 -5.97
C ARG A 112 -6.56 0.34 -7.32
N PHE A 113 -6.19 1.57 -7.68
CA PHE A 113 -5.47 1.84 -8.92
C PHE A 113 -4.14 1.08 -8.99
N TYR A 114 -3.29 1.19 -7.97
CA TYR A 114 -1.95 0.57 -8.02
C TYR A 114 -1.98 -0.95 -8.06
N VAL A 115 -2.86 -1.61 -7.27
CA VAL A 115 -3.03 -3.06 -7.32
C VAL A 115 -3.62 -3.48 -8.67
N GLY A 116 -4.65 -2.77 -9.14
CA GLY A 116 -5.32 -3.03 -10.41
C GLY A 116 -4.37 -2.99 -11.60
N HIS A 117 -3.60 -1.91 -11.72
CA HIS A 117 -2.66 -1.72 -12.81
C HIS A 117 -1.47 -2.68 -12.72
N ARG A 118 -0.89 -2.89 -11.53
CA ARG A 118 0.24 -3.80 -11.35
C ARG A 118 -0.08 -5.22 -11.83
N LEU A 119 -1.22 -5.76 -11.40
CA LEU A 119 -1.68 -7.08 -11.82
C LEU A 119 -2.13 -7.10 -13.29
N GLY A 120 -2.79 -6.03 -13.74
CA GLY A 120 -3.31 -5.90 -15.10
C GLY A 120 -2.24 -5.92 -16.19
N ARG A 121 -1.02 -5.46 -15.87
CA ARG A 121 0.14 -5.56 -16.77
C ARG A 121 0.52 -6.99 -17.11
N VAL A 122 0.29 -7.94 -16.19
CA VAL A 122 0.63 -9.35 -16.41
C VAL A 122 -0.51 -10.06 -17.13
N ASP A 123 -1.74 -9.88 -16.64
CA ASP A 123 -2.93 -10.45 -17.25
C ASP A 123 -4.18 -9.69 -16.80
N LYS A 124 -5.10 -9.44 -17.74
CA LYS A 124 -6.38 -8.78 -17.45
C LYS A 124 -7.21 -9.47 -16.35
N PHE A 125 -7.05 -10.78 -16.16
CA PHE A 125 -7.70 -11.57 -15.12
C PHE A 125 -6.69 -12.18 -14.13
N ALA A 126 -5.53 -11.54 -13.92
CA ALA A 126 -4.49 -12.02 -13.01
C ALA A 126 -4.99 -12.41 -11.61
N HIS A 127 -5.94 -11.65 -11.05
CA HIS A 127 -6.57 -11.94 -9.76
C HIS A 127 -7.35 -13.26 -9.69
N ARG A 128 -7.74 -13.83 -10.85
CA ARG A 128 -8.42 -15.13 -10.96
C ARG A 128 -7.46 -16.27 -11.32
N LYS A 129 -6.15 -16.00 -11.35
CA LYS A 129 -5.09 -16.92 -11.76
C LYS A 129 -4.11 -17.13 -10.60
N PRO A 130 -4.27 -18.18 -9.78
CA PRO A 130 -3.45 -18.37 -8.58
C PRO A 130 -1.95 -18.55 -8.91
N GLU A 131 -1.61 -19.06 -10.09
CA GLU A 131 -0.24 -19.16 -10.61
C GLU A 131 0.41 -17.79 -10.85
N ILE A 132 -0.38 -16.77 -11.22
CA ILE A 132 0.11 -15.40 -11.37
C ILE A 132 0.31 -14.77 -10.01
N LEU A 133 -0.60 -14.99 -9.06
CA LEU A 133 -0.49 -14.48 -7.70
C LEU A 133 0.62 -15.17 -6.88
N GLY A 134 1.06 -16.36 -7.28
CA GLY A 134 1.94 -17.19 -6.44
C GLY A 134 1.18 -17.89 -5.31
N ALA A 135 -0.14 -18.01 -5.44
CA ALA A 135 -1.04 -18.62 -4.48
C ALA A 135 -1.29 -20.10 -4.79
N MET A 136 -0.23 -20.81 -5.21
CA MET A 136 -0.23 -22.26 -5.45
C MET A 136 0.48 -22.96 -4.29
N ARG A 137 -0.02 -24.14 -3.92
CA ARG A 137 0.62 -25.06 -2.98
C ARG A 137 0.91 -26.39 -3.67
N GLU A 138 1.96 -27.06 -3.21
CA GLU A 138 2.18 -28.45 -3.59
C GLU A 138 1.15 -29.34 -2.89
N VAL A 139 0.59 -30.30 -3.62
CA VAL A 139 -0.29 -31.33 -3.05
C VAL A 139 0.57 -32.54 -2.76
N GLU A 140 0.73 -32.87 -1.47
CA GLU A 140 1.33 -34.15 -1.07
C GLU A 140 0.51 -35.29 -1.66
N GLN A 141 1.17 -36.11 -2.48
CA GLN A 141 0.56 -37.31 -3.02
C GLN A 141 0.58 -38.42 -1.99
N HIS A 142 -0.53 -39.15 -1.89
CA HIS A 142 -0.64 -40.34 -1.04
C HIS A 142 0.49 -41.35 -1.36
N LEU A 143 1.05 -41.98 -0.33
CA LEU A 143 2.19 -42.91 -0.43
C LEU A 143 2.03 -43.98 -1.53
N LEU A 144 0.81 -44.52 -1.68
CA LEU A 144 0.48 -45.53 -2.70
C LEU A 144 0.59 -45.00 -4.15
N VAL A 145 0.24 -43.74 -4.40
CA VAL A 145 0.34 -43.11 -5.73
C VAL A 145 1.80 -42.84 -6.07
N ARG A 146 2.61 -42.42 -5.08
CA ARG A 146 4.07 -42.25 -5.23
C ARG A 146 4.75 -43.59 -5.53
N ALA A 147 4.35 -44.67 -4.84
CA ALA A 147 4.88 -46.01 -5.05
C ALA A 147 4.52 -46.57 -6.45
N TRP A 148 3.29 -46.39 -6.90
CA TRP A 148 2.86 -46.77 -8.26
C TRP A 148 3.57 -45.95 -9.35
N GLY A 149 3.80 -44.65 -9.11
CA GLY A 149 4.57 -43.79 -10.02
C GLY A 149 6.03 -44.23 -10.17
N ALA A 150 6.67 -44.63 -9.06
CA ALA A 150 8.03 -45.16 -9.04
C ALA A 150 8.15 -46.50 -9.80
N LEU A 151 7.19 -47.40 -9.64
CA LEU A 151 7.12 -48.66 -10.39
C LEU A 151 6.89 -48.45 -11.89
N SER A 152 6.16 -47.40 -12.27
CA SER A 152 5.77 -47.15 -13.66
C SER A 152 6.80 -46.34 -14.47
N ARG A 153 7.95 -45.95 -13.88
CA ARG A 153 9.00 -45.12 -14.52
C ARG A 153 8.48 -43.87 -15.25
N ARG A 154 7.34 -43.31 -14.84
CA ARG A 154 6.81 -42.04 -15.38
C ARG A 154 7.23 -40.88 -14.47
N PRO A 155 7.89 -39.83 -14.99
CA PRO A 155 8.11 -38.62 -14.21
C PRO A 155 6.75 -37.99 -13.91
N GLN A 156 6.30 -38.07 -12.67
CA GLN A 156 5.09 -37.38 -12.22
C GLN A 156 5.51 -36.01 -11.70
N SER A 157 5.13 -34.95 -12.44
CA SER A 157 5.23 -33.59 -11.92
C SER A 157 4.36 -33.45 -10.67
N PRO A 158 4.81 -32.72 -9.63
CA PRO A 158 3.98 -32.43 -8.47
C PRO A 158 2.65 -31.81 -8.91
N ARG A 159 1.53 -32.32 -8.41
CA ARG A 159 0.23 -31.68 -8.65
C ARG A 159 0.18 -30.43 -7.79
N ALA A 160 0.18 -29.25 -8.42
CA ALA A 160 -0.03 -27.98 -7.74
C ALA A 160 -1.54 -27.69 -7.65
N ALA A 161 -1.98 -27.13 -6.53
CA ALA A 161 -3.36 -26.69 -6.35
C ALA A 161 -3.40 -25.27 -5.74
N PRO A 162 -4.49 -24.52 -5.92
CA PRO A 162 -4.62 -23.22 -5.27
C PRO A 162 -4.62 -23.34 -3.74
N THR A 163 -4.09 -22.33 -3.06
CA THR A 163 -4.10 -22.26 -1.59
C THR A 163 -5.52 -22.12 -1.05
N LYS A 164 -5.72 -22.47 0.22
CA LYS A 164 -7.01 -22.24 0.91
C LYS A 164 -7.37 -20.74 0.93
N ALA A 165 -6.41 -19.89 1.30
CA ALA A 165 -6.57 -18.44 1.34
C ALA A 165 -7.04 -17.86 -0.01
N TYR A 166 -6.47 -18.31 -1.13
CA TYR A 166 -6.91 -17.87 -2.45
C TYR A 166 -8.35 -18.28 -2.75
N ARG A 167 -8.75 -19.51 -2.41
CA ARG A 167 -10.13 -19.98 -2.65
C ARG A 167 -11.15 -19.19 -1.84
N GLU A 168 -10.88 -18.98 -0.56
CA GLU A 168 -11.75 -18.18 0.32
C GLU A 168 -11.85 -16.73 -0.16
N TRP A 169 -10.73 -16.15 -0.58
CA TRP A 169 -10.69 -14.82 -1.17
C TRP A 169 -11.49 -14.74 -2.48
N LEU A 170 -11.33 -15.72 -3.38
CA LEU A 170 -12.04 -15.75 -4.66
C LEU A 170 -13.55 -15.88 -4.46
N GLU A 171 -13.98 -16.72 -3.52
CA GLU A 171 -15.40 -16.84 -3.15
C GLU A 171 -15.96 -15.53 -2.61
N GLU A 172 -15.18 -14.79 -1.82
CA GLU A 172 -15.57 -13.47 -1.33
C GLU A 172 -15.64 -12.44 -2.46
N TYR A 173 -14.61 -12.37 -3.30
CA TYR A 173 -14.60 -11.50 -4.47
C TYR A 173 -15.77 -11.80 -5.42
N ASP A 174 -16.09 -13.07 -5.68
CA ASP A 174 -17.20 -13.46 -6.53
C ASP A 174 -18.56 -12.99 -5.96
N ARG A 175 -18.71 -12.93 -4.63
CA ARG A 175 -19.90 -12.31 -4.02
C ARG A 175 -19.96 -10.81 -4.30
N HIS A 176 -18.82 -10.12 -4.21
CA HIS A 176 -18.71 -8.69 -4.54
C HIS A 176 -19.02 -8.41 -6.00
N GLU A 177 -18.37 -9.14 -6.92
CA GLU A 177 -18.61 -9.02 -8.35
C GLU A 177 -20.09 -9.25 -8.64
N ARG A 178 -20.68 -10.39 -8.24
CA ARG A 178 -22.10 -10.69 -8.50
C ARG A 178 -23.07 -9.63 -7.96
N ARG A 179 -22.77 -9.01 -6.82
CA ARG A 179 -23.61 -7.96 -6.21
C ARG A 179 -23.38 -6.58 -6.80
N ALA A 180 -22.26 -6.35 -7.48
CA ALA A 180 -21.96 -5.06 -8.08
C ALA A 180 -23.06 -4.63 -9.04
N ARG A 181 -23.57 -3.41 -8.80
CA ARG A 181 -24.56 -2.70 -9.59
C ARG A 181 -23.96 -1.34 -9.93
N GLY A 182 -24.20 -0.87 -11.15
CA GLY A 182 -23.67 0.38 -11.67
C GLY A 182 -23.67 0.34 -13.19
N ASP A 183 -23.90 1.48 -13.82
CA ASP A 183 -24.07 1.55 -15.28
C ASP A 183 -22.85 1.01 -16.03
N PHE A 184 -21.64 1.30 -15.53
CA PHE A 184 -20.41 0.77 -16.10
C PHE A 184 -20.31 -0.76 -15.98
N VAL A 185 -20.76 -1.35 -14.86
CA VAL A 185 -20.74 -2.81 -14.64
C VAL A 185 -21.76 -3.49 -15.54
N ALA A 186 -22.97 -2.92 -15.64
CA ALA A 186 -24.04 -3.45 -16.48
C ALA A 186 -23.63 -3.41 -17.97
N HIS A 187 -23.12 -2.25 -18.43
CA HIS A 187 -22.60 -2.09 -19.77
C HIS A 187 -21.45 -3.05 -20.07
N PHE A 188 -20.48 -3.17 -19.14
CA PHE A 188 -19.36 -4.08 -19.30
C PHE A 188 -19.84 -5.53 -19.45
N ARG A 189 -20.75 -5.99 -18.58
CA ARG A 189 -21.27 -7.36 -18.61
C ARG A 189 -21.99 -7.69 -19.90
N GLN A 190 -22.79 -6.75 -20.39
CA GLN A 190 -23.52 -6.90 -21.65
C GLN A 190 -22.57 -7.01 -22.84
N LYS A 191 -21.48 -6.23 -22.85
CA LYS A 191 -20.55 -6.15 -23.98
C LYS A 191 -19.45 -7.21 -23.96
N TYR A 192 -18.90 -7.54 -22.79
CA TYR A 192 -17.66 -8.32 -22.66
C TYR A 192 -17.79 -9.58 -21.81
N GLY A 193 -18.92 -9.79 -21.12
CA GLY A 193 -19.17 -10.99 -20.30
C GLY A 193 -19.05 -10.77 -18.78
N PRO A 194 -19.21 -11.83 -17.98
CA PRO A 194 -19.56 -11.71 -16.57
C PRO A 194 -18.42 -11.23 -15.66
N HIS A 195 -17.17 -11.52 -16.02
CA HIS A 195 -16.01 -11.29 -15.18
C HIS A 195 -15.29 -9.99 -15.53
N LEU A 196 -15.04 -9.18 -14.50
CA LEU A 196 -14.39 -7.89 -14.64
C LEU A 196 -12.87 -8.08 -14.75
N PRO A 197 -12.18 -7.36 -15.64
CA PRO A 197 -10.73 -7.31 -15.64
C PRO A 197 -10.24 -6.60 -14.38
N ILE A 198 -9.01 -6.88 -13.94
CA ILE A 198 -8.53 -6.53 -12.61
C ILE A 198 -8.62 -5.04 -12.27
N TRP A 199 -8.31 -4.13 -13.19
CA TRP A 199 -8.45 -2.68 -12.98
C TRP A 199 -9.91 -2.18 -12.86
N VAL A 200 -10.88 -2.99 -13.27
CA VAL A 200 -12.32 -2.74 -13.04
C VAL A 200 -12.81 -3.50 -11.82
N ALA A 201 -12.28 -4.71 -11.61
CA ALA A 201 -12.57 -5.55 -10.45
C ALA A 201 -12.23 -4.84 -9.15
N THR A 202 -11.10 -4.12 -9.11
CA THR A 202 -10.70 -3.32 -7.94
C THR A 202 -11.73 -2.29 -7.56
N GLU A 203 -12.58 -1.79 -8.47
CA GLU A 203 -13.63 -0.79 -8.16
C GLU A 203 -14.85 -1.39 -7.46
N VAL A 204 -15.07 -2.70 -7.58
CA VAL A 204 -16.21 -3.38 -6.94
C VAL A 204 -15.85 -4.12 -5.65
N MET A 205 -14.56 -4.23 -5.35
CA MET A 205 -14.06 -4.80 -4.09
C MET A 205 -14.44 -3.91 -2.90
N SER A 206 -14.55 -4.48 -1.71
CA SER A 206 -14.42 -3.69 -0.47
C SER A 206 -12.94 -3.46 -0.17
N PHE A 207 -12.62 -2.51 0.71
CA PHE A 207 -11.25 -2.33 1.16
C PHE A 207 -10.65 -3.61 1.76
N GLY A 208 -11.47 -4.42 2.45
CA GLY A 208 -11.05 -5.70 3.01
C GLY A 208 -10.66 -6.72 1.96
N VAL A 209 -11.47 -6.88 0.90
CA VAL A 209 -11.16 -7.77 -0.22
C VAL A 209 -9.89 -7.33 -0.93
N LEU A 210 -9.70 -6.02 -1.12
CA LEU A 210 -8.50 -5.45 -1.73
C LEU A 210 -7.23 -5.66 -0.87
N SER A 211 -7.33 -5.41 0.44
CA SER A 211 -6.24 -5.66 1.40
C SER A 211 -5.85 -7.15 1.45
N ASN A 212 -6.83 -8.05 1.38
CA ASN A 212 -6.56 -9.49 1.31
C ASN A 212 -5.93 -9.90 -0.03
N LEU A 213 -6.32 -9.26 -1.14
CA LEU A 213 -5.70 -9.50 -2.46
C LEU A 213 -4.22 -9.13 -2.43
N TYR A 214 -3.84 -8.02 -1.82
CA TYR A 214 -2.44 -7.64 -1.65
C TYR A 214 -1.63 -8.76 -0.97
N GLY A 215 -2.16 -9.39 0.08
CA GLY A 215 -1.53 -10.52 0.75
C GLY A 215 -1.35 -11.76 -0.13
N LEU A 216 -2.15 -11.90 -1.20
CA LEU A 216 -2.03 -12.98 -2.19
C LEU A 216 -1.06 -12.67 -3.32
N MET A 217 -0.68 -11.40 -3.55
CA MET A 217 0.24 -11.01 -4.63
C MET A 217 1.64 -11.61 -4.42
N ARG A 218 2.44 -11.72 -5.48
CA ARG A 218 3.83 -12.16 -5.37
C ARG A 218 4.63 -11.19 -4.51
N GLN A 219 5.63 -11.72 -3.79
CA GLN A 219 6.49 -10.89 -2.93
C GLN A 219 7.13 -9.74 -3.71
N SER A 220 7.56 -9.96 -4.95
CA SER A 220 8.13 -8.90 -5.79
C SER A 220 7.16 -7.76 -6.07
N ASP A 221 5.87 -8.06 -6.27
CA ASP A 221 4.86 -7.03 -6.52
C ASP A 221 4.50 -6.28 -5.23
N GLN A 222 4.44 -7.00 -4.09
CA GLN A 222 4.24 -6.38 -2.78
C GLN A 222 5.41 -5.44 -2.42
N GLU A 223 6.65 -5.84 -2.68
CA GLU A 223 7.84 -5.02 -2.44
C GLU A 223 7.84 -3.75 -3.29
N ILE A 224 7.44 -3.82 -4.56
CA ILE A 224 7.29 -2.66 -5.43
C ILE A 224 6.20 -1.70 -4.90
N LEU A 225 5.05 -2.24 -4.46
CA LEU A 225 3.99 -1.42 -3.87
C LEU A 225 4.45 -0.78 -2.55
N ALA A 226 5.10 -1.51 -1.66
CA ALA A 226 5.65 -0.95 -0.42
C ALA A 226 6.67 0.15 -0.68
N ALA A 227 7.60 -0.06 -1.62
CA ALA A 227 8.60 0.94 -1.97
C ALA A 227 7.99 2.18 -2.67
N ARG A 228 6.91 2.02 -3.44
CA ARG A 228 6.13 3.15 -4.00
C ARG A 228 5.59 4.08 -2.90
N PHE A 229 5.11 3.50 -1.80
CA PHE A 229 4.67 4.23 -0.61
C PHE A 229 5.81 4.57 0.35
N GLN A 230 7.07 4.36 -0.07
CA GLN A 230 8.28 4.61 0.71
C GLN A 230 8.36 3.84 2.05
N VAL A 231 7.56 2.80 2.20
CA VAL A 231 7.57 1.91 3.37
C VAL A 231 8.76 0.97 3.21
N ARG A 232 9.86 1.25 3.92
CA ARG A 232 11.16 0.62 3.70
C ARG A 232 11.54 -0.38 4.79
N ALA A 233 12.04 -1.51 4.33
CA ALA A 233 12.62 -2.53 5.17
C ALA A 233 14.04 -2.12 5.59
N ALA A 234 14.59 -2.87 6.53
CA ALA A 234 15.92 -2.66 7.08
C ALA A 234 17.07 -2.81 6.05
N ASP A 235 16.78 -3.41 4.89
CA ASP A 235 17.69 -3.59 3.76
C ASP A 235 17.39 -2.62 2.60
N GLY A 236 16.53 -1.62 2.82
CA GLY A 236 16.17 -0.57 1.88
C GLY A 236 15.18 -0.98 0.77
N ARG A 237 14.76 -2.26 0.71
CA ARG A 237 13.66 -2.70 -0.17
C ARG A 237 12.31 -2.29 0.42
N GLY A 238 11.23 -2.49 -0.32
CA GLY A 238 9.88 -2.26 0.20
C GLY A 238 9.52 -3.23 1.32
N ASP A 239 9.10 -2.72 2.48
CA ASP A 239 8.62 -3.54 3.60
C ASP A 239 7.18 -3.98 3.37
N ARG A 240 7.06 -5.11 2.66
CA ARG A 240 5.76 -5.72 2.34
C ARG A 240 4.93 -6.07 3.57
N GLY A 241 5.58 -6.40 4.69
CA GLY A 241 4.94 -6.80 5.93
C GLY A 241 4.30 -5.60 6.64
N ALA A 242 5.08 -4.53 6.82
CA ALA A 242 4.57 -3.29 7.42
C ALA A 242 3.41 -2.69 6.59
N LEU A 243 3.54 -2.61 5.26
CA LEU A 243 2.43 -2.13 4.43
C LEU A 243 1.18 -3.03 4.54
N GLY A 244 1.34 -4.35 4.54
CA GLY A 244 0.22 -5.28 4.73
C GLY A 244 -0.48 -5.12 6.08
N ASN A 245 0.30 -4.96 7.15
CA ASN A 245 -0.20 -4.65 8.49
C ASN A 245 -1.00 -3.34 8.51
N TRP A 246 -0.46 -2.28 7.91
CA TRP A 246 -1.12 -0.98 7.86
C TRP A 246 -2.44 -1.02 7.12
N LEU A 247 -2.50 -1.67 5.96
CA LEU A 247 -3.75 -1.85 5.20
C LEU A 247 -4.82 -2.57 6.05
N ASN A 248 -4.41 -3.59 6.80
CA ASN A 248 -5.31 -4.29 7.72
C ASN A 248 -5.77 -3.38 8.88
N SER A 249 -4.88 -2.57 9.45
CA SER A 249 -5.22 -1.61 10.50
C SER A 249 -6.18 -0.53 9.99
N LEU A 250 -5.88 0.10 8.86
CA LEU A 250 -6.71 1.12 8.23
C LEU A 250 -8.08 0.57 7.82
N ARG A 251 -8.16 -0.67 7.33
CA ARG A 251 -9.43 -1.37 7.11
C ARG A 251 -10.26 -1.49 8.39
N ASN A 252 -9.64 -1.84 9.52
CA ASN A 252 -10.33 -1.92 10.81
C ASN A 252 -10.82 -0.54 11.27
N VAL A 253 -9.98 0.50 11.16
CA VAL A 253 -10.35 1.88 11.48
C VAL A 253 -11.53 2.36 10.61
N ARG A 254 -11.47 2.08 9.30
CA ARG A 254 -12.56 2.38 8.36
C ARG A 254 -13.86 1.72 8.77
N ASN A 255 -13.82 0.45 9.16
CA ASN A 255 -15.01 -0.27 9.62
C ASN A 255 -15.55 0.30 10.94
N ILE A 256 -14.68 0.67 11.88
CA ILE A 256 -15.09 1.37 13.12
C ILE A 256 -15.80 2.67 12.77
N CYS A 257 -15.27 3.47 11.83
CA CYS A 257 -15.89 4.71 11.39
C CYS A 257 -17.26 4.46 10.75
N ALA A 258 -17.36 3.51 9.83
CA ALA A 258 -18.60 3.15 9.12
C ALA A 258 -19.69 2.58 10.04
N HIS A 259 -19.32 1.93 11.14
CA HIS A 259 -20.24 1.42 12.15
C HIS A 259 -20.46 2.39 13.32
N TYR A 260 -20.01 3.65 13.18
CA TYR A 260 -20.15 4.70 14.19
C TYR A 260 -19.55 4.33 15.56
N GLY A 261 -18.50 3.51 15.55
CA GLY A 261 -17.75 3.12 16.74
C GLY A 261 -16.87 4.24 17.27
N ARG A 262 -16.54 4.18 18.57
CA ARG A 262 -15.70 5.17 19.23
C ARG A 262 -14.26 5.09 18.73
N VAL A 263 -13.66 6.20 18.29
CA VAL A 263 -12.22 6.26 17.96
C VAL A 263 -11.41 7.05 19.00
N TRP A 264 -12.03 8.01 19.68
CA TRP A 264 -11.48 8.72 20.82
C TRP A 264 -11.17 7.76 21.96
N ASN A 265 -9.96 7.89 22.49
CA ASN A 265 -9.42 7.10 23.60
C ASN A 265 -9.73 5.59 23.45
N ARG A 266 -9.52 5.06 22.22
CA ARG A 266 -9.62 3.64 21.90
C ARG A 266 -8.21 3.04 21.81
N ALA A 267 -8.06 1.81 22.28
CA ALA A 267 -6.98 0.92 21.85
C ALA A 267 -7.51 0.08 20.68
N PHE A 268 -6.83 0.15 19.53
CA PHE A 268 -7.18 -0.63 18.35
C PHE A 268 -6.67 -2.07 18.48
N ASP A 269 -7.44 -3.02 17.95
CA ASP A 269 -7.14 -4.46 18.07
C ASP A 269 -5.98 -4.89 17.16
N VAL A 270 -5.66 -4.09 16.13
CA VAL A 270 -4.53 -4.31 15.23
C VAL A 270 -3.41 -3.37 15.63
N LEU A 271 -2.30 -3.95 16.10
CA LEU A 271 -1.06 -3.22 16.37
C LEU A 271 -0.40 -2.81 15.05
N LEU A 272 -0.02 -1.55 14.94
CA LEU A 272 0.74 -1.03 13.81
C LEU A 272 2.18 -1.53 13.88
N ASP A 273 2.66 -2.08 12.79
CA ASP A 273 4.06 -2.47 12.64
C ASP A 273 4.91 -1.26 12.21
N ALA A 274 5.97 -0.97 12.95
CA ALA A 274 7.02 -0.06 12.49
C ALA A 274 7.79 -0.70 11.31
N PRO A 275 8.08 0.02 10.21
CA PRO A 275 8.90 -0.52 9.13
C PRO A 275 10.32 -0.88 9.59
N GLY A 276 10.97 -1.80 8.88
CA GLY A 276 12.33 -2.24 9.21
C GLY A 276 13.35 -1.10 9.32
N GLN A 277 13.21 -0.03 8.51
CA GLN A 277 14.07 1.15 8.59
C GLN A 277 13.82 1.97 9.86
N ALA A 278 12.55 2.24 10.20
CA ALA A 278 12.18 2.99 11.40
C ALA A 278 12.59 2.30 12.70
N ARG A 279 12.74 0.97 12.68
CA ARG A 279 13.27 0.19 13.82
C ARG A 279 14.78 0.34 14.03
N LYS A 280 15.51 0.87 13.05
CA LYS A 280 16.98 1.02 13.09
C LYS A 280 17.45 2.45 13.29
N ASN A 281 16.57 3.42 13.02
CA ASN A 281 16.91 4.83 13.02
C ASN A 281 15.89 5.59 13.86
N ASP A 282 16.32 6.07 15.02
CA ASP A 282 15.45 6.78 15.96
C ASP A 282 15.01 8.17 15.42
N ASP A 283 15.76 8.72 14.45
CA ASP A 283 15.43 9.96 13.75
C ASP A 283 14.47 9.76 12.56
N ASP A 284 14.05 8.51 12.28
CA ASP A 284 13.11 8.23 11.20
C ASP A 284 11.72 8.82 11.51
N LEU A 285 11.04 9.33 10.48
CA LEU A 285 9.70 9.93 10.60
C LEU A 285 8.68 8.98 11.25
N LEU A 286 8.91 7.67 11.16
CA LEU A 286 8.03 6.62 11.67
C LEU A 286 8.59 5.92 12.92
N ALA A 287 9.70 6.38 13.50
CA ALA A 287 10.33 5.78 14.67
C ALA A 287 9.36 5.63 15.85
N ARG A 288 8.41 6.57 16.02
CA ARG A 288 7.37 6.53 17.06
C ARG A 288 6.40 5.35 16.95
N LEU A 289 6.34 4.66 15.80
CA LEU A 289 5.61 3.39 15.70
C LEU A 289 6.29 2.25 16.48
N THR A 290 7.51 2.44 16.97
CA THR A 290 8.18 1.47 17.86
C THR A 290 7.71 1.57 19.31
N ASP A 291 7.07 2.68 19.69
CA ASP A 291 6.56 2.92 21.04
C ASP A 291 5.25 2.16 21.29
N ASP A 292 5.16 1.43 22.39
CA ASP A 292 3.95 0.67 22.74
C ASP A 292 2.72 1.57 22.99
N GLY A 293 2.95 2.80 23.45
CA GLY A 293 1.91 3.82 23.61
C GLY A 293 1.34 4.35 22.29
N THR A 294 1.99 4.07 21.16
CA THR A 294 1.60 4.58 19.83
C THR A 294 0.97 3.51 18.95
N LYS A 295 1.47 2.27 19.00
CA LYS A 295 1.13 1.17 18.05
C LYS A 295 -0.36 0.85 17.93
N ASN A 296 -1.15 1.06 18.97
CA ASN A 296 -2.59 0.80 18.97
C ASN A 296 -3.44 2.04 19.28
N ARG A 297 -2.89 3.25 19.09
CA ARG A 297 -3.59 4.50 19.39
C ARG A 297 -3.86 5.31 18.12
N LEU A 298 -4.75 6.29 18.24
CA LEU A 298 -5.17 7.13 17.12
C LEU A 298 -3.98 7.89 16.50
N TYR A 299 -3.03 8.32 17.32
CA TYR A 299 -1.80 8.96 16.84
C TYR A 299 -1.05 8.09 15.82
N GLY A 300 -0.81 6.80 16.12
CA GLY A 300 -0.13 5.90 15.20
C GLY A 300 -0.89 5.73 13.88
N VAL A 301 -2.22 5.65 13.93
CA VAL A 301 -3.08 5.60 12.74
C VAL A 301 -2.92 6.86 11.90
N LEU A 302 -2.98 8.03 12.53
CA LEU A 302 -2.82 9.32 11.84
C LEU A 302 -1.42 9.48 11.26
N LEU A 303 -0.38 9.02 11.95
CA LEU A 303 1.00 9.04 11.47
C LEU A 303 1.16 8.21 10.19
N VAL A 304 0.61 6.98 10.19
CA VAL A 304 0.58 6.12 9.00
C VAL A 304 -0.22 6.75 7.87
N MET A 305 -1.41 7.30 8.16
CA MET A 305 -2.24 7.95 7.15
C MET A 305 -1.54 9.17 6.54
N ARG A 306 -0.90 10.01 7.36
CA ARG A 306 -0.10 11.16 6.90
C ARG A 306 1.01 10.69 5.97
N TYR A 307 1.76 9.67 6.37
CA TYR A 307 2.89 9.15 5.58
C TYR A 307 2.44 8.58 4.22
N LEU A 308 1.36 7.80 4.20
CA LEU A 308 0.80 7.26 2.96
C LEU A 308 0.24 8.37 2.06
N MET A 309 -0.48 9.34 2.61
CA MET A 309 -0.99 10.48 1.84
C MET A 309 0.13 11.32 1.23
N LEU A 310 1.22 11.56 1.95
CA LEU A 310 2.39 12.25 1.39
C LEU A 310 3.03 11.50 0.21
N SER A 311 2.85 10.19 0.12
CA SER A 311 3.29 9.36 -1.01
C SER A 311 2.24 9.24 -2.14
N ILE A 312 1.03 9.75 -1.95
CA ILE A 312 -0.07 9.71 -2.92
C ILE A 312 -0.29 11.10 -3.50
N GLU A 313 -0.47 12.09 -2.63
CA GLU A 313 -0.78 13.48 -2.91
C GLU A 313 0.04 14.36 -1.94
N PRO A 314 1.31 14.68 -2.26
CA PRO A 314 2.24 15.36 -1.34
C PRO A 314 1.76 16.71 -0.82
N GLU A 315 0.87 17.37 -1.56
CA GLU A 315 0.33 18.70 -1.25
C GLU A 315 -0.93 18.62 -0.37
N ASN A 316 -1.48 17.42 -0.16
CA ASN A 316 -2.65 17.21 0.69
C ASN A 316 -2.30 17.47 2.16
N ILE A 317 -3.09 18.31 2.84
CA ILE A 317 -2.90 18.67 4.25
C ILE A 317 -4.01 18.14 5.17
N ASP A 318 -4.92 17.30 4.68
CA ASP A 318 -6.14 16.89 5.38
C ASP A 318 -5.85 16.20 6.72
N VAL A 319 -4.77 15.41 6.78
CA VAL A 319 -4.35 14.76 8.03
C VAL A 319 -3.82 15.78 9.05
N VAL A 320 -3.13 16.83 8.59
CA VAL A 320 -2.69 17.92 9.46
C VAL A 320 -3.90 18.72 9.95
N ASP A 321 -4.85 19.03 9.08
CA ASP A 321 -6.10 19.70 9.44
C ASP A 321 -6.95 18.90 10.43
N LEU A 322 -6.94 17.56 10.30
CA LEU A 322 -7.56 16.64 11.26
C LEU A 322 -6.87 16.70 12.62
N VAL A 323 -5.53 16.71 12.68
CA VAL A 323 -4.80 16.85 13.94
C VAL A 323 -5.06 18.22 14.58
N ASP A 324 -5.05 19.30 13.81
CA ASP A 324 -5.39 20.65 14.28
C ASP A 324 -6.84 20.73 14.80
N PHE A 325 -7.77 19.99 14.18
CA PHE A 325 -9.13 19.85 14.69
C PHE A 325 -9.14 19.11 16.04
N ILE A 326 -8.41 18.00 16.15
CA ILE A 326 -8.33 17.22 17.39
C ILE A 326 -7.75 18.06 18.52
N GLU A 327 -6.63 18.73 18.30
CA GLU A 327 -5.97 19.57 19.31
C GLU A 327 -6.88 20.72 19.79
N ARG A 328 -7.48 21.48 18.87
CA ARG A 328 -8.41 22.56 19.26
C ARG A 328 -9.59 22.04 20.08
N ARG A 329 -10.14 20.88 19.70
CA ARG A 329 -11.28 20.28 20.41
C ARG A 329 -10.88 19.63 21.73
N SER A 330 -9.66 19.13 21.87
CA SER A 330 -9.17 18.55 23.12
C SER A 330 -9.06 19.61 24.21
N HIS A 331 -8.61 20.83 23.89
CA HIS A 331 -8.62 21.97 24.81
C HIS A 331 -10.04 22.35 25.25
N ALA A 332 -10.98 22.46 24.31
CA ALA A 332 -12.37 22.80 24.61
C ALA A 332 -13.09 21.72 25.45
N LEU A 333 -12.71 20.46 25.28
CA LEU A 333 -13.29 19.31 25.99
C LEU A 333 -12.46 18.89 27.22
N GLY A 334 -11.37 19.58 27.54
CA GLY A 334 -10.59 19.32 28.75
C GLY A 334 -9.93 17.93 28.80
N PHE A 335 -9.53 17.35 27.66
CA PHE A 335 -8.74 16.11 27.63
C PHE A 335 -7.36 16.32 26.99
N GLY A 336 -6.37 15.55 27.44
CA GLY A 336 -4.99 15.62 26.94
C GLY A 336 -4.77 14.79 25.68
N MET A 337 -3.92 15.27 24.78
CA MET A 337 -3.55 14.59 23.52
C MET A 337 -2.90 13.21 23.77
N ALA A 338 -2.21 13.02 24.90
CA ALA A 338 -1.66 11.74 25.33
C ALA A 338 -2.71 10.62 25.43
N GLN A 339 -3.99 10.94 25.72
CA GLN A 339 -5.08 9.95 25.72
C GLN A 339 -5.35 9.35 24.32
N LEU A 340 -4.93 10.06 23.27
CA LEU A 340 -5.01 9.62 21.87
C LEU A 340 -3.68 9.02 21.37
N GLY A 341 -2.69 8.88 22.26
CA GLY A 341 -1.36 8.33 21.98
C GLY A 341 -0.37 9.35 21.41
N PHE A 342 -0.67 10.65 21.41
CA PHE A 342 0.28 11.66 20.99
C PHE A 342 1.35 11.83 22.08
N PRO A 343 2.65 11.66 21.77
CA PRO A 343 3.72 12.01 22.70
C PRO A 343 3.81 13.53 22.84
N ASP A 344 4.36 14.05 23.95
CA ASP A 344 4.37 15.50 24.22
C ASP A 344 5.11 16.33 23.15
N ASP A 345 6.13 15.72 22.54
CA ASP A 345 7.00 16.29 21.51
C ASP A 345 6.57 15.92 20.08
N TRP A 346 5.33 15.44 19.87
CA TRP A 346 4.87 14.98 18.56
C TRP A 346 5.06 16.02 17.43
N LYS A 347 4.98 17.32 17.77
CA LYS A 347 5.15 18.44 16.82
C LYS A 347 6.58 18.61 16.32
N GLU A 348 7.57 18.05 17.00
CA GLU A 348 8.96 18.09 16.57
C GLU A 348 9.21 17.19 15.36
N ASN A 349 8.34 16.19 15.13
CA ASN A 349 8.41 15.36 13.93
C ASN A 349 7.99 16.19 12.70
N PRO A 350 8.89 16.40 11.72
CA PRO A 350 8.66 17.30 10.60
C PRO A 350 7.52 16.85 9.67
N ILE A 351 7.07 15.59 9.77
CA ILE A 351 5.92 15.07 8.99
C ILE A 351 4.62 15.86 9.20
N TRP A 352 4.50 16.53 10.36
CA TRP A 352 3.36 17.36 10.73
C TRP A 352 3.43 18.79 10.17
N GLY A 353 4.55 19.16 9.54
CA GLY A 353 4.68 20.42 8.82
C GLY A 353 3.74 20.49 7.61
N ARG A 354 3.03 21.61 7.45
CA ARG A 354 2.12 21.84 6.31
C ARG A 354 2.82 21.85 4.96
N THR A 355 4.08 22.28 4.92
CA THR A 355 4.91 22.34 3.71
C THR A 355 5.85 21.15 3.57
N PHE A 356 5.78 20.19 4.51
CA PHE A 356 6.63 19.01 4.46
C PHE A 356 6.19 18.10 3.31
N VAL A 357 7.17 17.61 2.56
CA VAL A 357 6.98 16.65 1.46
C VAL A 357 7.97 15.51 1.59
N LEU A 358 7.56 14.31 1.18
CA LEU A 358 8.49 13.20 1.01
C LEU A 358 9.31 13.37 -0.28
N ASP A 359 10.43 12.65 -0.36
CA ASP A 359 11.19 12.53 -1.60
C ASP A 359 10.29 12.01 -2.73
N ARG A 360 10.25 12.72 -3.86
CA ARG A 360 9.39 12.37 -5.01
C ARG A 360 10.03 11.29 -5.89
N SER A 361 11.33 11.03 -5.75
CA SER A 361 12.07 10.09 -6.61
C SER A 361 11.53 8.65 -6.56
N PRO A 362 11.20 8.06 -5.39
CA PRO A 362 10.60 6.72 -5.34
C PRO A 362 9.23 6.63 -6.02
N MET A 363 8.38 7.65 -5.85
CA MET A 363 7.07 7.71 -6.50
C MET A 363 7.21 7.76 -8.03
N LEU A 364 8.17 8.57 -8.51
CA LEU A 364 8.50 8.65 -9.91
C LEU A 364 9.02 7.31 -10.44
N ALA A 365 9.99 6.70 -9.77
CA ALA A 365 10.54 5.40 -10.17
C ALA A 365 9.44 4.32 -10.26
N ALA A 366 8.55 4.25 -9.27
CA ALA A 366 7.42 3.33 -9.30
C ALA A 366 6.47 3.58 -10.49
N SER A 367 6.22 4.85 -10.85
CA SER A 367 5.45 5.20 -12.05
C SER A 367 6.14 4.73 -13.34
N LEU A 368 7.47 4.86 -13.44
CA LEU A 368 8.23 4.36 -14.60
C LEU A 368 8.10 2.83 -14.75
N LEU A 369 8.13 2.09 -13.64
CA LEU A 369 7.91 0.64 -13.63
C LEU A 369 6.48 0.26 -14.05
N ASP A 370 5.49 1.11 -13.81
CA ASP A 370 4.11 0.89 -14.24
C ASP A 370 3.87 1.29 -15.71
N ARG A 371 4.76 2.09 -16.31
CA ARG A 371 4.68 2.51 -17.72
C ARG A 371 5.43 1.55 -18.65
N THR A 372 6.56 1.02 -18.22
CA THR A 372 7.48 0.26 -19.09
C THR A 372 7.74 -1.14 -18.58
N ASP A 373 7.75 -2.14 -19.48
CA ASP A 373 8.15 -3.49 -19.11
C ASP A 373 9.61 -3.51 -18.68
N CYS A 374 9.86 -3.98 -17.46
CA CYS A 374 11.18 -3.97 -16.88
C CYS A 374 11.62 -5.38 -16.46
N LEU A 375 12.90 -5.67 -16.69
CA LEU A 375 13.59 -6.84 -16.20
C LEU A 375 14.19 -6.54 -14.83
N SER A 376 14.11 -7.51 -13.91
CA SER A 376 14.91 -7.48 -12.69
C SER A 376 16.39 -7.70 -13.02
N ALA A 377 17.31 -7.31 -12.13
CA ALA A 377 18.74 -7.54 -12.35
C ALA A 377 19.13 -9.00 -12.69
N PRO A 378 18.53 -10.05 -12.11
CA PRO A 378 18.71 -11.42 -12.60
C PRO A 378 18.29 -11.61 -14.06
N LYS A 379 17.07 -11.19 -14.43
CA LYS A 379 16.55 -11.36 -15.80
C LYS A 379 17.32 -10.55 -16.84
N ALA A 380 17.75 -9.33 -16.50
CA ALA A 380 18.59 -8.51 -17.36
C ALA A 380 19.94 -9.19 -17.65
N ARG A 381 20.54 -9.86 -16.66
CA ARG A 381 21.76 -10.65 -16.87
C ARG A 381 21.50 -11.87 -17.75
N GLU A 382 20.39 -12.57 -17.54
CA GLU A 382 20.00 -13.74 -18.36
C GLU A 382 19.79 -13.34 -19.83
N ALA A 383 19.26 -12.14 -20.10
CA ALA A 383 19.09 -11.59 -21.44
C ALA A 383 20.42 -11.33 -22.18
N LEU A 384 21.56 -11.26 -21.48
CA LEU A 384 22.88 -11.00 -22.08
C LEU A 384 23.56 -12.28 -22.58
N THR A 385 22.91 -13.00 -23.50
CA THR A 385 23.39 -14.31 -23.98
C THR A 385 24.68 -14.24 -24.80
N THR A 386 25.08 -13.07 -25.31
CA THR A 386 26.36 -12.87 -26.02
C THR A 386 27.58 -12.82 -25.10
N ALA A 387 27.40 -12.64 -23.79
CA ALA A 387 28.52 -12.48 -22.86
C ALA A 387 29.44 -13.72 -22.83
N GLU A 388 30.68 -13.59 -23.27
CA GLU A 388 31.63 -14.70 -23.31
C GLU A 388 32.41 -14.85 -22.00
N PRO A 389 32.49 -16.07 -21.42
CA PRO A 389 33.37 -16.33 -20.29
C PRO A 389 34.83 -16.11 -20.65
N SER A 390 35.61 -15.54 -19.72
CA SER A 390 37.07 -15.46 -19.87
C SER A 390 37.67 -16.83 -20.20
N ARG A 391 38.61 -16.87 -21.14
CA ARG A 391 39.36 -18.09 -21.48
C ARG A 391 40.24 -18.50 -20.30
N VAL A 392 40.25 -19.79 -19.98
CA VAL A 392 41.10 -20.39 -18.93
C VAL A 392 41.70 -21.65 -19.52
N ASP A 393 42.98 -21.92 -19.21
CA ASP A 393 43.66 -23.14 -19.63
C ASP A 393 43.10 -24.36 -18.88
N GLY A 394 42.48 -25.29 -19.62
CA GLY A 394 41.88 -26.52 -19.09
C GLY A 394 40.40 -26.70 -19.46
N SER A 395 39.91 -27.94 -19.41
CA SER A 395 38.48 -28.23 -19.64
C SER A 395 37.64 -27.87 -18.41
N ARG A 396 36.56 -27.12 -18.64
CA ARG A 396 35.58 -26.81 -17.58
C ARG A 396 34.52 -27.91 -17.52
N THR A 397 34.11 -28.27 -16.31
CA THR A 397 32.89 -29.07 -16.12
C THR A 397 31.64 -28.26 -16.55
N PRO A 398 30.50 -28.92 -16.85
CA PRO A 398 29.26 -28.22 -17.20
C PRO A 398 28.79 -27.21 -16.14
N ALA A 399 28.98 -27.52 -14.86
CA ALA A 399 28.66 -26.62 -13.76
C ALA A 399 29.59 -25.38 -13.75
N GLN A 400 30.88 -25.58 -14.00
CA GLN A 400 31.86 -24.49 -14.11
C GLN A 400 31.60 -23.61 -15.33
N LEU A 401 31.20 -24.18 -16.48
CA LEU A 401 30.78 -23.41 -17.66
C LEU A 401 29.56 -22.53 -17.37
N THR A 402 28.55 -23.07 -16.69
CA THR A 402 27.34 -22.33 -16.31
C THR A 402 27.66 -21.18 -15.35
N ALA A 403 28.50 -21.44 -14.34
CA ALA A 403 28.95 -20.41 -13.40
C ALA A 403 29.77 -19.31 -14.09
N ALA A 404 30.68 -19.70 -14.99
CA ALA A 404 31.50 -18.77 -15.76
C ALA A 404 30.65 -17.92 -16.72
N LYS A 405 29.60 -18.48 -17.33
CA LYS A 405 28.63 -17.74 -18.15
C LYS A 405 27.86 -16.71 -17.33
N ARG A 406 27.36 -17.08 -16.14
CA ARG A 406 26.68 -16.14 -15.22
C ARG A 406 27.62 -15.02 -14.78
N ALA A 407 28.89 -15.32 -14.54
CA ALA A 407 29.91 -14.31 -14.21
C ALA A 407 30.17 -13.35 -15.37
N ALA A 408 30.27 -13.86 -16.60
CA ALA A 408 30.41 -13.05 -17.82
C ALA A 408 29.21 -12.11 -18.02
N GLN A 409 27.99 -12.62 -17.89
CA GLN A 409 26.76 -11.83 -17.97
C GLN A 409 26.71 -10.71 -16.92
N LYS A 410 27.10 -11.02 -15.68
CA LYS A 410 27.20 -10.03 -14.61
C LYS A 410 28.25 -8.96 -14.92
N SER A 411 29.40 -9.36 -15.46
CA SER A 411 30.48 -8.45 -15.85
C SER A 411 30.02 -7.53 -16.99
N LEU A 412 29.38 -8.07 -18.02
CA LEU A 412 28.89 -7.31 -19.16
C LEU A 412 27.85 -6.26 -18.76
N LEU A 413 26.86 -6.63 -17.92
CA LEU A 413 25.91 -5.66 -17.39
C LEU A 413 26.59 -4.54 -16.59
N ARG A 414 27.58 -4.88 -15.76
CA ARG A 414 28.38 -3.88 -15.02
C ARG A 414 29.13 -2.93 -15.95
N THR A 415 29.68 -3.45 -17.05
CA THR A 415 30.35 -2.63 -18.07
C THR A 415 29.36 -1.63 -18.68
N TYR A 416 28.16 -2.08 -19.05
CA TYR A 416 27.15 -1.18 -19.59
C TYR A 416 26.71 -0.09 -18.60
N LEU A 417 26.54 -0.44 -17.33
CA LEU A 417 26.22 0.53 -16.28
C LEU A 417 27.36 1.53 -16.05
N LYS A 418 28.62 1.05 -16.05
CA LYS A 418 29.80 1.91 -15.93
C LYS A 418 29.87 2.97 -17.04
N TYR A 419 29.52 2.59 -18.27
CA TYR A 419 29.50 3.50 -19.41
C TYR A 419 28.19 4.29 -19.56
N ARG A 420 27.23 4.12 -18.62
CA ARG A 420 25.94 4.83 -18.61
C ARG A 420 25.13 4.68 -19.90
N VAL A 421 25.22 3.50 -20.53
CA VAL A 421 24.48 3.19 -21.77
C VAL A 421 23.11 2.53 -21.52
N VAL A 422 22.81 2.23 -20.25
CA VAL A 422 21.58 1.54 -19.82
C VAL A 422 20.71 2.49 -19.01
N ILE A 423 19.42 2.54 -19.34
CA ILE A 423 18.39 3.09 -18.48
C ILE A 423 18.19 2.14 -17.31
N GLU A 424 18.42 2.64 -16.11
CA GLU A 424 18.18 1.95 -14.84
C GLU A 424 17.06 2.69 -14.10
N VAL A 425 16.07 1.94 -13.62
CA VAL A 425 15.03 2.44 -12.72
C VAL A 425 15.27 1.81 -11.35
N GLU A 426 15.63 2.64 -10.37
CA GLU A 426 15.88 2.21 -9.00
C GLU A 426 14.67 2.56 -8.12
N LEU A 427 14.10 1.56 -7.46
CA LEU A 427 13.00 1.72 -6.52
C LEU A 427 13.34 1.00 -5.22
N GLY A 428 13.54 1.77 -4.15
CA GLY A 428 14.24 1.26 -2.97
C GLY A 428 15.68 0.89 -3.34
N GLU A 429 16.20 -0.19 -2.77
CA GLU A 429 17.51 -0.76 -3.17
C GLU A 429 17.39 -1.74 -4.36
N THR A 430 16.23 -1.77 -5.05
CA THR A 430 15.98 -2.71 -6.15
C THR A 430 16.10 -2.02 -7.51
N LYS A 431 16.95 -2.58 -8.36
CA LYS A 431 17.24 -2.09 -9.72
C LYS A 431 16.47 -2.86 -10.78
N PHE A 432 15.84 -2.12 -11.68
CA PHE A 432 15.06 -2.60 -12.80
C PHE A 432 15.56 -1.98 -14.11
N TYR A 433 15.41 -2.73 -15.21
CA TYR A 433 15.94 -2.34 -16.52
C TYR A 433 14.83 -2.47 -17.56
N PRO A 434 14.40 -1.39 -18.23
CA PRO A 434 13.48 -1.46 -19.35
C PRO A 434 13.90 -2.53 -20.36
N ALA A 435 12.98 -3.44 -20.66
CA ALA A 435 13.25 -4.67 -21.41
C ALA A 435 13.59 -4.39 -22.88
N PHE A 436 13.05 -3.32 -23.46
CA PHE A 436 13.25 -2.96 -24.87
C PHE A 436 14.71 -2.65 -25.22
N GLN A 437 15.57 -2.39 -24.22
CA GLN A 437 16.99 -2.09 -24.43
C GLN A 437 17.80 -3.32 -24.84
N PHE A 438 17.25 -4.53 -24.63
CA PHE A 438 17.93 -5.80 -24.84
C PHE A 438 17.41 -6.47 -26.13
N ARG A 439 18.32 -6.75 -27.07
CA ARG A 439 18.04 -7.44 -28.34
C ARG A 439 19.21 -8.33 -28.71
N ASP A 440 18.94 -9.50 -29.28
CA ASP A 440 19.95 -10.46 -29.76
C ASP A 440 21.05 -10.81 -28.74
N GLY A 441 20.68 -10.87 -27.46
CA GLY A 441 21.60 -11.25 -26.40
C GLY A 441 22.54 -10.16 -25.91
N LYS A 442 22.34 -8.90 -26.31
CA LYS A 442 23.11 -7.72 -25.87
C LYS A 442 22.22 -6.48 -25.77
N ILE A 443 22.82 -5.33 -25.50
CA ILE A 443 22.16 -4.03 -25.64
C ILE A 443 22.24 -3.62 -27.12
N ILE A 444 21.20 -2.95 -27.61
CA ILE A 444 21.17 -2.39 -28.97
C ILE A 444 22.24 -1.28 -29.06
N ASP A 445 23.15 -1.36 -30.05
CA ASP A 445 24.35 -0.50 -30.08
C ASP A 445 23.96 0.97 -30.33
N ALA A 446 23.05 1.22 -31.27
CA ALA A 446 22.54 2.57 -31.54
C ALA A 446 21.85 3.19 -30.30
N LEU A 447 21.10 2.38 -29.53
CA LEU A 447 20.47 2.83 -28.28
C LEU A 447 21.51 3.16 -27.22
N ALA A 448 22.59 2.37 -27.13
CA ALA A 448 23.66 2.59 -26.17
C ALA A 448 24.35 3.94 -26.39
N GLU A 449 24.67 4.29 -27.65
CA GLU A 449 25.30 5.57 -27.96
C GLU A 449 24.36 6.76 -27.74
N VAL A 450 23.08 6.64 -28.10
CA VAL A 450 22.07 7.67 -27.80
C VAL A 450 21.94 7.89 -26.29
N ASN A 451 21.79 6.83 -25.49
CA ASN A 451 21.67 6.95 -24.04
C ASN A 451 22.90 7.62 -23.44
N LYS A 452 24.10 7.24 -23.86
CA LYS A 452 25.36 7.82 -23.40
C LYS A 452 25.45 9.31 -23.70
N GLU A 453 25.05 9.72 -24.91
CA GLU A 453 25.04 11.14 -25.29
C GLU A 453 24.02 11.93 -24.46
N LEU A 454 22.80 11.42 -24.30
CA LEU A 454 21.74 12.10 -23.55
C LEU A 454 22.05 12.18 -22.05
N VAL A 455 22.59 11.11 -21.45
CA VAL A 455 22.99 11.08 -20.05
C VAL A 455 24.16 12.05 -19.78
N ALA A 456 25.07 12.25 -20.73
CA ALA A 456 26.15 13.23 -20.59
C ALA A 456 25.62 14.67 -20.41
N ARG A 457 24.39 14.96 -20.83
CA ARG A 457 23.72 16.27 -20.66
C ARG A 457 23.07 16.44 -19.28
N CYS A 458 22.90 15.37 -18.50
CA CYS A 458 22.11 15.35 -17.26
C CYS A 458 22.95 15.60 -15.99
N GLU A 459 23.98 16.43 -16.04
CA GLU A 459 24.94 16.66 -14.94
C GLU A 459 24.26 16.82 -13.55
N ASP A 460 24.59 15.93 -12.61
CA ASP A 460 24.11 15.89 -11.22
C ASP A 460 22.57 15.84 -11.03
N ALA A 461 21.82 15.45 -12.05
CA ALA A 461 20.39 15.21 -11.95
C ALA A 461 20.06 13.95 -11.15
N ASP A 462 18.88 13.93 -10.54
CA ASP A 462 18.40 12.76 -9.81
C ASP A 462 18.22 11.54 -10.73
N PRO A 463 18.68 10.33 -10.36
CA PRO A 463 18.61 9.15 -11.22
C PRO A 463 17.19 8.80 -11.71
N ALA A 464 16.15 8.98 -10.88
CA ALA A 464 14.77 8.71 -11.30
C ALA A 464 14.30 9.74 -12.34
N LYS A 465 14.72 11.01 -12.21
CA LYS A 465 14.45 12.05 -13.21
C LYS A 465 15.19 11.78 -14.53
N VAL A 466 16.44 11.31 -14.47
CA VAL A 466 17.20 10.90 -15.67
C VAL A 466 16.53 9.73 -16.38
N ALA A 467 16.16 8.69 -15.63
CA ALA A 467 15.46 7.53 -16.19
C ALA A 467 14.13 7.93 -16.85
N ARG A 468 13.37 8.85 -16.21
CA ARG A 468 12.16 9.43 -16.80
C ARG A 468 12.46 10.15 -18.11
N ALA A 469 13.43 11.07 -18.13
CA ALA A 469 13.74 11.85 -19.32
C ALA A 469 14.15 10.96 -20.50
N LEU A 470 14.94 9.92 -20.25
CA LEU A 470 15.31 8.94 -21.28
C LEU A 470 14.08 8.16 -21.79
N LEU A 471 13.24 7.65 -20.89
CA LEU A 471 12.02 6.93 -21.29
C LEU A 471 11.05 7.82 -22.06
N ASP A 472 10.83 9.05 -21.60
CA ASP A 472 9.97 10.02 -22.27
C ASP A 472 10.53 10.31 -23.68
N TRP A 473 11.84 10.50 -23.87
CA TRP A 473 12.43 10.69 -25.20
C TRP A 473 12.26 9.46 -26.10
N TRP A 474 12.53 8.26 -25.60
CA TRP A 474 12.41 7.03 -26.39
C TRP A 474 10.96 6.74 -26.81
N GLN A 475 9.97 7.05 -25.97
CA GLN A 475 8.58 6.63 -26.15
C GLN A 475 7.68 7.72 -26.74
N THR A 476 8.12 8.98 -26.77
CA THR A 476 7.30 10.09 -27.30
C THR A 476 7.45 10.17 -28.83
N PRO A 477 6.34 10.21 -29.59
CA PRO A 477 6.39 10.45 -31.03
C PRO A 477 7.10 11.75 -31.38
N HIS A 478 7.99 11.70 -32.38
CA HIS A 478 8.74 12.85 -32.86
C HIS A 478 8.34 13.19 -34.30
N PRO A 479 7.86 14.41 -34.59
CA PRO A 479 7.30 14.77 -35.90
C PRO A 479 8.35 14.81 -37.03
N GLY A 480 9.63 14.98 -36.68
CA GLY A 480 10.73 14.95 -37.64
C GLY A 480 11.19 13.54 -38.03
N LEU A 481 10.76 12.49 -37.33
CA LEU A 481 11.14 11.11 -37.68
C LEU A 481 10.25 10.56 -38.80
N PRO A 482 10.75 9.63 -39.63
CA PRO A 482 9.95 8.95 -40.63
C PRO A 482 8.67 8.38 -40.01
N GLY A 483 7.50 8.76 -40.56
CA GLY A 483 6.20 8.34 -40.04
C GLY A 483 5.93 6.85 -40.21
N ALA A 484 4.95 6.33 -39.46
CA ALA A 484 4.48 4.94 -39.63
C ALA A 484 3.63 4.81 -40.90
N ALA A 485 3.44 3.57 -41.35
CA ALA A 485 2.46 3.28 -42.41
C ALA A 485 1.08 3.84 -41.99
N GLY A 486 0.65 4.93 -42.65
CA GLY A 486 -0.57 5.68 -42.32
C GLY A 486 -0.37 7.11 -41.82
N GLY A 487 0.85 7.65 -41.83
CA GLY A 487 1.12 9.09 -41.64
C GLY A 487 1.06 9.58 -40.19
N LYS A 488 1.14 8.69 -39.21
CA LYS A 488 1.28 9.05 -37.79
C LYS A 488 2.74 9.20 -37.40
N ASP A 489 3.03 10.21 -36.59
CA ASP A 489 4.35 10.40 -35.96
C ASP A 489 4.77 9.14 -35.20
N ARG A 490 6.06 8.81 -35.27
CA ARG A 490 6.66 7.64 -34.61
C ARG A 490 7.55 8.05 -33.47
N SER A 491 7.60 7.25 -32.41
CA SER A 491 8.63 7.41 -31.37
C SER A 491 9.98 6.87 -31.86
N PRO A 492 11.11 7.36 -31.30
CA PRO A 492 12.42 6.77 -31.56
C PRO A 492 12.44 5.26 -31.28
N LEU A 493 11.74 4.80 -30.24
CA LEU A 493 11.65 3.38 -29.92
C LEU A 493 10.94 2.61 -31.04
N ASP A 494 9.79 3.09 -31.52
CA ASP A 494 9.07 2.42 -32.61
C ASP A 494 9.94 2.32 -33.86
N LEU A 495 10.66 3.40 -34.21
CA LEU A 495 11.53 3.40 -35.38
C LEU A 495 12.65 2.37 -35.23
N LEU A 496 13.31 2.30 -34.07
CA LEU A 496 14.42 1.38 -33.80
C LEU A 496 14.05 -0.11 -33.97
N TRP A 497 12.77 -0.45 -33.81
CA TRP A 497 12.26 -1.82 -34.00
C TRP A 497 11.93 -2.17 -35.45
N ASP A 498 11.75 -1.17 -36.31
CA ASP A 498 11.29 -1.39 -37.69
C ASP A 498 12.41 -1.28 -38.73
N VAL A 499 13.49 -0.58 -38.42
CA VAL A 499 14.60 -0.33 -39.35
C VAL A 499 15.92 -0.86 -38.81
N SER A 500 16.93 -0.94 -39.67
CA SER A 500 18.29 -1.27 -39.23
C SER A 500 18.87 -0.18 -38.33
N GLU A 501 19.85 -0.51 -37.49
CA GLU A 501 20.51 0.47 -36.61
C GLU A 501 21.14 1.63 -37.40
N TYR A 502 21.67 1.35 -38.59
CA TYR A 502 22.21 2.36 -39.50
C TYR A 502 21.14 3.34 -40.00
N GLU A 503 19.99 2.82 -40.45
CA GLU A 503 18.86 3.65 -40.91
C GLU A 503 18.27 4.47 -39.75
N PHE A 504 18.19 3.88 -38.56
CA PHE A 504 17.75 4.57 -37.35
C PHE A 504 18.68 5.76 -37.02
N GLU A 505 19.99 5.54 -36.98
CA GLU A 505 20.97 6.59 -36.68
C GLU A 505 20.93 7.72 -37.71
N ALA A 506 20.76 7.40 -39.00
CA ALA A 506 20.60 8.39 -40.06
C ALA A 506 19.34 9.23 -39.84
N ALA A 507 18.19 8.59 -39.62
CA ALA A 507 16.92 9.26 -39.39
C ALA A 507 16.93 10.17 -38.14
N VAL A 508 17.50 9.70 -37.03
CA VAL A 508 17.63 10.51 -35.79
C VAL A 508 18.48 11.74 -36.02
N ARG A 509 19.57 11.62 -36.80
CA ARG A 509 20.49 12.71 -37.12
C ARG A 509 19.85 13.73 -38.06
N GLU A 510 19.24 13.27 -39.15
CA GLU A 510 18.57 14.12 -40.14
C GLU A 510 17.40 14.89 -39.52
N ALA A 511 16.65 14.25 -38.63
CA ALA A 511 15.54 14.87 -37.90
C ALA A 511 15.99 15.83 -36.78
N GLY A 512 17.29 15.85 -36.43
CA GLY A 512 17.78 16.58 -35.25
C GLY A 512 17.12 16.12 -33.94
N ALA A 513 16.65 14.87 -33.85
CA ALA A 513 15.73 14.43 -32.81
C ALA A 513 16.33 14.46 -31.39
N LEU A 514 17.66 14.37 -31.26
CA LEU A 514 18.37 14.52 -29.98
C LEU A 514 18.20 15.92 -29.36
N SER A 515 17.86 16.96 -30.15
CA SER A 515 17.60 18.30 -29.63
C SER A 515 16.28 18.42 -28.86
N SER A 516 15.34 17.50 -29.08
CA SER A 516 14.06 17.42 -28.36
C SER A 516 14.18 16.88 -26.93
N PHE A 517 15.36 16.36 -26.55
CA PHE A 517 15.59 15.81 -25.22
C PHE A 517 15.49 16.90 -24.15
N VAL A 518 14.56 16.73 -23.22
CA VAL A 518 14.37 17.64 -22.10
C VAL A 518 15.32 17.24 -20.97
N VAL A 519 16.34 18.07 -20.73
CA VAL A 519 17.32 17.84 -19.66
C VAL A 519 16.62 17.99 -18.30
N PRO A 520 16.68 16.97 -17.42
CA PRO A 520 16.08 17.06 -16.09
C PRO A 520 16.80 18.10 -15.23
N GLU A 521 16.03 18.80 -14.38
CA GLU A 521 16.60 19.73 -13.40
C GLU A 521 17.60 19.04 -12.46
N ARG A 522 18.67 19.77 -12.13
CA ARG A 522 19.69 19.35 -11.16
C ARG A 522 19.06 19.10 -9.78
N ARG A 523 19.73 18.30 -8.94
CA ARG A 523 19.34 18.17 -7.53
C ARG A 523 19.40 19.55 -6.87
N GLY A 524 18.23 20.07 -6.49
CA GLY A 524 18.07 21.33 -5.76
C GLY A 524 18.21 21.14 -4.26
#